data_AF-A0A924YLN4-F1
#
_entry.id   AF-A0A924YLN4-F1
#
_cell.length_a   1.000
_cell.length_b   1.000
_cell.length_c   1.000
_cell.angle_alpha   90.00
_cell.angle_beta   90.00
_cell.angle_gamma   90.00
#
_symmetry.space_group_name_H-M   'P 1'
#
loop_
_entity.id
_entity.type
_entity.pdbx_description
1 polymer ?
#
loop_
_entity_poly.entity_id
_entity_poly.type
_entity_poly.pdbx_seq_one_letter_code
_entity_poly.pdbx_strand_id
1 'polypeptide(L)'
;ARQASIDRVVRWRSRNRGDLRLNQVVVESLSKSPPQSLPEAAQTYGRLLNEADQRWQQLLKESPAATNLDDPDWEELRQLLMGADSPLTLTIDDVEEFLFVDATTQQQLHAKQRLVTDWIGSPGAAPHAMALEDAKQPADSHIFIRGNASNPGEVAPRQFLIALTRGERQPFQHGSGRLELARAIASADNPLTARVIVNRVWMNHFGTGLVRTPSDFGLRGERPTHPELLDHLASQFIASGWSLNQLHRQIMLSSTYRQQSANQSGNRQALATSREKDPENTLLWTMNRRRLDWESLRDALLAVSGRLDLTMGGSSVDLFAPPFSSRRSVYGFIDRQSLPSALRTFDFAPPDASSPQRHQTTVPQQALFLMNGPFLRQTVKHLGAKPDFEKHASHDKRIDAVHLLLFGRHARPDEIDIANKYLSAEVTGDLANDQQFLTLWEEYLQVLLLSNEFVFVD
;
A
#
# COMPACT_ATOMS: atom_id res chain seq x y z
N ALA A 1 -7.41 14.88 20.50
CA ALA A 1 -8.20 14.99 21.74
C ALA A 1 -8.60 16.42 22.08
N ARG A 2 -7.89 17.46 21.61
CA ARG A 2 -8.24 18.89 21.85
C ARG A 2 -9.71 19.27 21.72
N GLN A 3 -10.41 18.84 20.66
CA GLN A 3 -11.85 19.12 20.51
C GLN A 3 -12.68 18.38 21.57
N ALA A 4 -12.34 17.14 21.90
CA ALA A 4 -13.03 16.37 22.94
C ALA A 4 -12.83 17.00 24.34
N SER A 5 -11.66 17.57 24.62
CA SER A 5 -11.40 18.32 25.86
C SER A 5 -12.19 19.64 25.89
N ILE A 6 -12.28 20.35 24.75
CA ILE A 6 -13.13 21.55 24.60
C ILE A 6 -14.60 21.18 24.81
N ASP A 7 -15.08 20.12 24.17
CA ASP A 7 -16.46 19.63 24.27
C ASP A 7 -16.77 19.11 25.69
N ARG A 8 -15.77 18.60 26.41
CA ARG A 8 -15.89 18.24 27.84
C ARG A 8 -16.08 19.50 28.69
N VAL A 9 -15.29 20.55 28.47
CA VAL A 9 -15.44 21.85 29.15
C VAL A 9 -16.78 22.53 28.80
N VAL A 10 -17.21 22.45 27.54
CA VAL A 10 -18.50 22.99 27.09
C VAL A 10 -19.66 22.22 27.72
N ARG A 11 -19.63 20.88 27.71
CA ARG A 11 -20.63 20.04 28.40
C ARG A 11 -20.68 20.34 29.89
N TRP A 12 -19.52 20.41 30.55
CA TRP A 12 -19.41 20.79 31.96
C TRP A 12 -20.03 22.17 32.23
N ARG A 13 -19.75 23.18 31.41
CA ARG A 13 -20.38 24.52 31.50
C ARG A 13 -21.88 24.51 31.22
N SER A 14 -22.37 23.58 30.41
CA SER A 14 -23.78 23.50 30.01
C SER A 14 -24.67 22.76 31.02
N ARG A 15 -24.11 21.88 31.86
CA ARG A 15 -24.87 21.11 32.86
C ARG A 15 -25.59 21.98 33.91
N ASN A 16 -25.10 23.18 34.18
CA ASN A 16 -25.56 24.01 35.31
C ASN A 16 -26.19 25.36 34.90
N ARG A 17 -26.80 25.46 33.71
CA ARG A 17 -27.53 26.68 33.29
C ARG A 17 -29.03 26.68 33.59
N GLY A 18 -29.61 25.59 34.10
CA GLY A 18 -30.96 25.55 34.67
C GLY A 18 -30.89 25.56 36.19
N ASP A 19 -31.75 26.34 36.84
CA ASP A 19 -31.85 26.63 38.29
C ASP A 19 -30.53 26.50 39.05
N LEU A 20 -29.84 27.63 39.23
CA LEU A 20 -28.59 27.79 39.97
C LEU A 20 -28.75 27.39 41.45
N ARG A 21 -28.79 26.08 41.73
CA ARG A 21 -28.62 25.55 43.08
C ARG A 21 -27.17 25.83 43.49
N LEU A 22 -26.99 26.77 44.40
CA LEU A 22 -25.70 27.03 45.01
C LEU A 22 -25.36 25.86 45.95
N ASN A 23 -24.16 25.31 45.80
CA ASN A 23 -23.60 24.30 46.68
C ASN A 23 -23.45 24.88 48.10
N GLN A 24 -24.17 24.33 49.08
CA GLN A 24 -24.28 24.95 50.40
C GLN A 24 -22.97 24.86 51.18
N VAL A 25 -22.20 23.80 50.98
CA VAL A 25 -20.86 23.64 51.59
C VAL A 25 -19.92 24.77 51.15
N VAL A 26 -19.94 25.12 49.87
CA VAL A 26 -19.14 26.23 49.33
C VAL A 26 -19.65 27.58 49.86
N VAL A 27 -20.98 27.79 49.86
CA VAL A 27 -21.59 29.03 50.36
C VAL A 27 -21.29 29.24 51.84
N GLU A 28 -21.40 28.21 52.67
CA GLU A 28 -21.09 28.29 54.09
C GLU A 28 -19.63 28.61 54.35
N SER A 29 -18.71 27.97 53.61
CA SER A 29 -17.28 28.18 53.76
C SER A 29 -16.87 29.60 53.37
N LEU A 30 -17.41 30.12 52.26
CA LEU A 30 -17.17 31.48 51.80
C LEU A 30 -17.87 32.54 52.68
N SER A 31 -19.02 32.21 53.28
CA SER A 31 -19.73 33.12 54.20
C SER A 31 -19.04 33.22 55.56
N LYS A 32 -18.46 32.12 56.05
CA LYS A 32 -17.67 32.09 57.30
C LYS A 32 -16.34 32.82 57.17
N SER A 33 -15.74 32.86 55.98
CA SER A 33 -14.47 33.54 55.72
C SER A 33 -14.48 34.15 54.32
N PRO A 34 -15.06 35.36 54.15
CA PRO A 34 -15.17 36.01 52.86
C PRO A 34 -13.78 36.38 52.33
N PRO A 35 -13.35 35.84 51.18
CA PRO A 35 -12.02 36.08 50.64
C PRO A 35 -11.90 37.52 50.13
N GLN A 36 -10.78 38.19 50.42
CA GLN A 36 -10.48 39.54 49.93
C GLN A 36 -9.68 39.53 48.62
N SER A 37 -9.20 38.36 48.20
CA SER A 37 -8.44 38.20 46.97
C SER A 37 -8.74 36.86 46.27
N LEU A 38 -8.48 36.81 44.96
CA LEU A 38 -8.57 35.57 44.18
C LEU A 38 -7.72 34.41 44.76
N PRO A 39 -6.48 34.64 45.23
CA PRO A 39 -5.70 33.59 45.92
C PRO A 39 -6.37 33.03 47.18
N GLU A 40 -7.00 33.87 48.01
CA GLU A 40 -7.70 33.41 49.23
C GLU A 40 -8.95 32.59 48.91
N ALA A 41 -9.67 32.99 47.85
CA ALA A 41 -10.78 32.20 47.32
C ALA A 41 -10.29 30.82 46.85
N ALA A 42 -9.18 30.78 46.10
CA ALA A 42 -8.58 29.54 45.62
C ALA A 42 -8.12 28.62 46.77
N GLN A 43 -7.55 29.17 47.84
CA GLN A 43 -7.19 28.41 49.05
C GLN A 43 -8.42 27.81 49.73
N THR A 44 -9.54 28.55 49.76
CA THR A 44 -10.79 28.05 50.34
C THR A 44 -11.37 26.90 49.51
N TYR A 45 -11.41 27.03 48.19
CA TYR A 45 -11.76 25.92 47.31
C TYR A 45 -10.79 24.73 47.45
N GLY A 46 -9.48 24.98 47.53
CA GLY A 46 -8.48 23.92 47.72
C GLY A 46 -8.69 23.12 49.01
N ARG A 47 -9.06 23.77 50.11
CA ARG A 47 -9.41 23.09 51.37
C ARG A 47 -10.65 22.20 51.21
N LEU A 48 -11.72 22.73 50.62
CA LEU A 48 -12.96 21.98 50.39
C LEU A 48 -12.74 20.77 49.47
N LEU A 49 -11.97 20.95 48.40
CA LEU A 49 -11.65 19.88 47.46
C LEU A 49 -10.81 18.77 48.12
N ASN A 50 -9.83 19.13 48.96
CA ASN A 50 -9.07 18.15 49.74
C ASN A 50 -9.95 17.40 50.74
N GLU A 51 -10.90 18.09 51.39
CA GLU A 51 -11.82 17.46 52.33
C GLU A 51 -12.79 16.51 51.62
N ALA A 52 -13.26 16.87 50.42
CA ALA A 52 -14.08 16.00 49.58
C ALA A 52 -13.34 14.70 49.19
N ASP A 53 -12.06 14.80 48.82
CA ASP A 53 -11.23 13.62 48.54
C ASP A 53 -11.01 12.77 49.81
N GLN A 54 -10.69 13.37 50.95
CA GLN A 54 -10.52 12.63 52.21
C GLN A 54 -11.77 11.84 52.60
N ARG A 55 -12.96 12.45 52.50
CA ARG A 55 -14.24 11.78 52.76
C ARG A 55 -14.48 10.62 51.81
N TRP A 56 -14.16 10.81 50.53
CA TRP A 56 -14.25 9.75 49.53
C TRP A 56 -13.30 8.58 49.80
N GLN A 57 -12.02 8.86 50.10
CA GLN A 57 -11.04 7.83 50.45
C GLN A 57 -11.43 7.08 51.72
N GLN A 58 -12.04 7.75 52.69
CA GLN A 58 -12.56 7.10 53.90
C GLN A 58 -13.73 6.18 53.55
N LEU A 59 -14.69 6.65 52.74
CA LEU A 59 -15.83 5.83 52.30
C LEU A 59 -15.37 4.60 51.52
N LEU A 60 -14.37 4.72 50.64
CA LEU A 60 -13.84 3.58 49.89
C LEU A 60 -13.13 2.55 50.78
N LYS A 61 -12.51 2.97 51.90
CA LYS A 61 -11.94 2.04 52.89
C LYS A 61 -13.02 1.25 53.62
N GLU A 62 -14.15 1.88 53.91
CA GLU A 62 -15.28 1.27 54.62
C GLU A 62 -16.17 0.45 53.67
N SER A 63 -16.29 0.86 52.41
CA SER A 63 -17.14 0.25 51.39
C SER A 63 -16.52 0.39 50.00
N PRO A 64 -15.70 -0.59 49.55
CA PRO A 64 -14.98 -0.53 48.27
C PRO A 64 -15.87 -0.46 47.02
N ALA A 65 -17.16 -0.80 47.15
CA ALA A 65 -18.14 -0.78 46.06
C ALA A 65 -18.98 0.51 46.02
N ALA A 66 -18.72 1.49 46.89
CA ALA A 66 -19.43 2.75 46.90
C ALA A 66 -19.26 3.51 45.57
N THR A 67 -20.34 4.08 45.05
CA THR A 67 -20.32 4.82 43.76
C THR A 67 -20.41 6.34 43.93
N ASN A 68 -21.01 6.83 45.02
CA ASN A 68 -21.21 8.25 45.32
C ASN A 68 -21.05 8.51 46.83
N LEU A 69 -20.78 9.76 47.23
CA LEU A 69 -20.95 10.23 48.60
C LEU A 69 -22.44 10.41 48.94
N ASP A 70 -22.80 10.21 50.21
CA ASP A 70 -24.19 10.33 50.69
C ASP A 70 -24.70 11.77 50.65
N ASP A 71 -23.80 12.75 50.86
CA ASP A 71 -24.14 14.17 50.81
C ASP A 71 -24.02 14.70 49.36
N PRO A 72 -25.11 15.22 48.78
CA PRO A 72 -25.13 15.68 47.39
C PRO A 72 -24.20 16.87 47.12
N ASP A 73 -23.95 17.74 48.09
CA ASP A 73 -23.09 18.91 47.92
C ASP A 73 -21.61 18.50 47.96
N TRP A 74 -21.26 17.50 48.78
CA TRP A 74 -19.91 16.91 48.77
C TRP A 74 -19.67 16.02 47.55
N GLU A 75 -20.69 15.31 47.08
CA GLU A 75 -20.62 14.53 45.84
C GLU A 75 -20.39 15.43 44.63
N GLU A 76 -20.99 16.61 44.57
CA GLU A 76 -20.74 17.58 43.49
C GLU A 76 -19.26 18.02 43.45
N LEU A 77 -18.65 18.30 44.61
CA LEU A 77 -17.23 18.64 44.71
C LEU A 77 -16.32 17.46 44.32
N ARG A 78 -16.70 16.23 44.70
CA ARG A 78 -15.99 15.01 44.28
C ARG A 78 -16.07 14.79 42.77
N GLN A 79 -17.25 14.97 42.17
CA GLN A 79 -17.46 14.87 40.71
C GLN A 79 -16.66 15.93 39.96
N LEU A 80 -16.45 17.12 40.55
CA LEU A 80 -15.57 18.13 39.97
C LEU A 80 -14.11 17.67 39.91
N LEU A 81 -13.62 16.88 40.87
CA LEU A 81 -12.25 16.35 40.87
C LEU A 81 -12.11 15.09 40.02
N MET A 82 -13.00 14.12 40.22
CA MET A 82 -12.85 12.74 39.75
C MET A 82 -14.00 12.24 38.88
N GLY A 83 -14.98 13.09 38.57
CA GLY A 83 -16.04 12.72 37.66
C GLY A 83 -15.49 12.46 36.26
N ALA A 84 -16.06 11.49 35.54
CA ALA A 84 -15.60 11.14 34.19
C ALA A 84 -15.61 12.34 33.21
N ASP A 85 -16.52 13.31 33.43
CA ASP A 85 -16.62 14.54 32.65
C ASP A 85 -15.87 15.72 33.29
N SER A 86 -15.11 15.50 34.36
CA SER A 86 -14.33 16.54 35.00
C SER A 86 -13.23 17.05 34.06
N PRO A 87 -12.99 18.37 34.01
CA PRO A 87 -11.83 18.93 33.33
C PRO A 87 -10.48 18.54 33.99
N LEU A 88 -10.51 17.99 35.21
CA LEU A 88 -9.33 17.54 35.96
C LEU A 88 -9.04 16.05 35.77
N THR A 89 -9.97 15.28 35.21
CA THR A 89 -9.75 13.86 34.89
C THR A 89 -9.04 13.74 33.55
N LEU A 90 -7.75 13.42 33.57
CA LEU A 90 -6.95 13.19 32.36
C LEU A 90 -7.11 11.74 31.91
N THR A 91 -7.45 11.54 30.63
CA THR A 91 -7.38 10.22 30.00
C THR A 91 -5.94 9.90 29.58
N ILE A 92 -5.62 8.64 29.28
CA ILE A 92 -4.31 8.26 28.74
C ILE A 92 -4.00 9.07 27.47
N ASP A 93 -5.00 9.24 26.60
CA ASP A 93 -4.88 10.07 25.39
C ASP A 93 -4.59 11.54 25.73
N ASP A 94 -5.20 12.08 26.80
CA ASP A 94 -4.92 13.43 27.28
C ASP A 94 -3.48 13.54 27.84
N VAL A 95 -2.95 12.49 28.47
CA VAL A 95 -1.57 12.44 28.96
C VAL A 95 -0.58 12.44 27.78
N GLU A 96 -0.84 11.65 26.74
CA GLU A 96 0.01 11.59 25.55
C GLU A 96 -0.01 12.89 24.72
N GLU A 97 -1.15 13.60 24.66
CA GLU A 97 -1.31 14.83 23.88
C GLU A 97 -0.92 16.11 24.65
N PHE A 98 -1.16 16.17 25.97
CA PHE A 98 -1.02 17.41 26.76
C PHE A 98 0.11 17.39 27.80
N LEU A 99 0.54 16.22 28.27
CA LEU A 99 1.63 16.17 29.25
C LEU A 99 2.97 16.02 28.54
N PHE A 100 3.79 17.06 28.67
CA PHE A 100 5.24 16.95 28.52
C PHE A 100 5.75 16.07 29.65
N VAL A 101 5.63 14.75 29.47
CA VAL A 101 6.38 13.76 30.23
C VAL A 101 7.84 14.21 30.18
N ASP A 102 8.52 14.26 31.34
CA ASP A 102 9.91 14.69 31.38
C ASP A 102 10.77 13.82 30.45
N ALA A 103 11.90 14.37 29.98
CA ALA A 103 12.73 13.69 28.99
C ALA A 103 13.17 12.28 29.44
N THR A 104 13.36 12.06 30.74
CA THR A 104 13.76 10.76 31.29
C THR A 104 12.61 9.76 31.18
N THR A 105 11.40 10.15 31.56
CA THR A 105 10.22 9.27 31.46
C THR A 105 9.85 8.99 29.99
N GLN A 106 10.00 9.96 29.08
CA GLN A 106 9.86 9.73 27.63
C GLN A 106 10.88 8.70 27.11
N GLN A 107 12.14 8.80 27.52
CA GLN A 107 13.17 7.83 27.13
C GLN A 107 12.85 6.43 27.64
N GLN A 108 12.37 6.29 28.88
CA GLN A 108 11.96 5.00 29.43
C GLN A 108 10.77 4.40 28.68
N LEU A 109 9.77 5.21 28.33
CA LEU A 109 8.63 4.78 27.53
C LEU A 109 9.09 4.29 26.16
N HIS A 110 9.92 5.07 25.46
CA HIS A 110 10.47 4.67 24.17
C HIS A 110 11.32 3.40 24.26
N ALA A 111 12.09 3.21 25.32
CA ALA A 111 12.86 1.98 25.53
C ALA A 111 11.93 0.76 25.68
N LYS A 112 10.85 0.88 26.47
CA LYS A 112 9.86 -0.19 26.61
C LYS A 112 9.11 -0.46 25.31
N GLN A 113 8.72 0.59 24.57
CA GLN A 113 8.09 0.45 23.27
C GLN A 113 9.01 -0.27 22.27
N ARG A 114 10.31 0.05 22.25
CA ARG A 114 11.28 -0.68 21.42
C ARG A 114 11.35 -2.17 21.76
N LEU A 115 11.41 -2.52 23.05
CA LEU A 115 11.41 -3.93 23.47
C LEU A 115 10.16 -4.67 22.98
N VAL A 116 9.00 -4.02 23.01
CA VAL A 116 7.75 -4.59 22.47
C VAL A 116 7.86 -4.75 20.96
N THR A 117 8.32 -3.73 20.23
CA THR A 117 8.50 -3.79 18.77
C THR A 117 9.50 -4.89 18.35
N ASP A 118 10.60 -5.02 19.08
CA ASP A 118 11.63 -6.05 18.85
C ASP A 118 11.07 -7.45 19.11
N TRP A 119 10.28 -7.61 20.19
CA TRP A 119 9.60 -8.87 20.49
C TRP A 119 8.58 -9.23 19.40
N ILE A 120 7.78 -8.25 18.95
CA ILE A 120 6.81 -8.40 17.86
C ILE A 120 7.50 -8.86 16.57
N GLY A 121 8.70 -8.37 16.28
CA GLY A 121 9.50 -8.76 15.12
C GLY A 121 10.24 -10.11 15.26
N SER A 122 10.23 -10.71 16.45
CA SER A 122 10.98 -11.94 16.72
C SER A 122 10.30 -13.19 16.11
N PRO A 123 11.06 -14.24 15.73
CA PRO A 123 10.50 -15.46 15.16
C PRO A 123 9.50 -16.21 16.06
N GLY A 124 9.48 -15.91 17.37
CA GLY A 124 8.57 -16.51 18.34
C GLY A 124 7.27 -15.73 18.58
N ALA A 125 7.10 -14.56 17.95
CA ALA A 125 5.88 -13.78 18.08
C ALA A 125 4.71 -14.47 17.36
N ALA A 126 3.50 -14.31 17.92
CA ALA A 126 2.30 -14.73 17.23
C ALA A 126 2.14 -13.92 15.91
N PRO A 127 1.61 -14.54 14.84
CA PRO A 127 1.25 -13.81 13.63
C PRO A 127 0.31 -12.65 13.98
N HIS A 128 0.69 -11.45 13.55
CA HIS A 128 -0.01 -10.21 13.84
C HIS A 128 -0.03 -9.35 12.58
N ALA A 129 -0.99 -8.45 12.50
CA ALA A 129 -1.11 -7.50 11.40
C ALA A 129 -1.44 -6.13 11.97
N MET A 130 -0.87 -5.09 11.37
CA MET A 130 -1.27 -3.73 11.65
C MET A 130 -2.71 -3.54 11.15
N ALA A 131 -3.65 -3.38 12.08
CA ALA A 131 -5.04 -3.11 11.80
C ALA A 131 -5.39 -1.68 12.24
N LEU A 132 -6.19 -1.00 11.45
CA LEU A 132 -6.71 0.32 11.80
C LEU A 132 -8.11 0.15 12.41
N GLU A 133 -8.26 0.48 13.68
CA GLU A 133 -9.53 0.48 14.41
C GLU A 133 -10.26 1.81 14.28
N ASP A 134 -11.58 1.77 14.35
CA ASP A 134 -12.40 2.98 14.39
C ASP A 134 -12.26 3.66 15.76
N ALA A 135 -12.26 5.00 15.76
CA ALA A 135 -12.37 5.74 17.01
C ALA A 135 -13.68 5.41 17.74
N LYS A 136 -13.64 5.35 19.08
CA LYS A 136 -14.82 5.08 19.92
C LYS A 136 -15.98 6.04 19.64
N GLN A 137 -15.66 7.28 19.31
CA GLN A 137 -16.62 8.31 18.92
C GLN A 137 -16.20 8.88 17.55
N PRO A 138 -16.84 8.45 16.46
CA PRO A 138 -16.58 9.00 15.14
C PRO A 138 -17.11 10.43 15.05
N ALA A 139 -16.38 11.30 14.36
CA ALA A 139 -16.76 12.69 14.15
C ALA A 139 -16.87 13.00 12.65
N ASP A 140 -17.80 13.88 12.30
CA ASP A 140 -17.85 14.45 10.96
C ASP A 140 -16.72 15.47 10.78
N SER A 141 -16.30 15.67 9.53
CA SER A 141 -15.26 16.65 9.20
C SER A 141 -15.88 18.00 8.84
N HIS A 142 -15.07 19.05 8.82
CA HIS A 142 -15.48 20.37 8.35
C HIS A 142 -14.79 20.70 7.03
N ILE A 143 -15.47 21.49 6.20
CA ILE A 143 -14.82 22.09 5.03
C ILE A 143 -13.86 23.17 5.52
N PHE A 144 -12.55 22.95 5.37
CA PHE A 144 -11.56 23.95 5.75
C PHE A 144 -11.46 25.04 4.69
N ILE A 145 -11.88 26.26 5.04
CA ILE A 145 -11.91 27.39 4.12
C ILE A 145 -10.47 27.73 3.73
N ARG A 146 -10.15 27.60 2.43
CA ARG A 146 -8.79 27.72 1.87
C ARG A 146 -7.78 26.73 2.46
N GLY A 147 -8.25 25.58 2.97
CA GLY A 147 -7.40 24.54 3.56
C GLY A 147 -6.87 24.87 4.95
N ASN A 148 -7.34 25.94 5.59
CA ASN A 148 -6.90 26.31 6.93
C ASN A 148 -7.74 25.58 8.00
N ALA A 149 -7.11 24.64 8.73
CA ALA A 149 -7.75 23.89 9.81
C ALA A 149 -8.28 24.77 10.96
N SER A 150 -7.71 25.97 11.14
CA SER A 150 -8.18 26.95 12.14
C SER A 150 -9.39 27.77 11.68
N ASN A 151 -9.81 27.62 10.41
CA ASN A 151 -10.99 28.30 9.86
C ASN A 151 -11.99 27.26 9.29
N PRO A 152 -12.67 26.50 10.17
CA PRO A 152 -13.66 25.52 9.75
C PRO A 152 -14.91 26.22 9.20
N GLY A 153 -15.38 25.74 8.05
CA GLY A 153 -16.67 26.07 7.47
C GLY A 153 -17.74 25.05 7.82
N GLU A 154 -18.64 24.81 6.87
CA GLU A 154 -19.76 23.87 7.01
C GLU A 154 -19.29 22.45 7.32
N VAL A 155 -20.11 21.73 8.08
CA VAL A 155 -19.89 20.30 8.38
C VAL A 155 -20.07 19.50 7.09
N ALA A 156 -19.09 18.66 6.79
CA ALA A 156 -19.16 17.64 5.76
C ALA A 156 -19.52 16.31 6.44
N PRO A 157 -20.82 15.94 6.49
CA PRO A 157 -21.23 14.69 7.10
C PRO A 157 -20.61 13.50 6.36
N ARG A 158 -20.33 12.43 7.10
CA ARG A 158 -19.79 11.18 6.55
C ARG A 158 -20.86 10.52 5.67
N GLN A 159 -20.76 10.68 4.37
CA GLN A 159 -21.70 10.10 3.40
C GLN A 159 -21.04 9.92 2.04
N PHE A 160 -21.64 9.09 1.19
CA PHE A 160 -21.15 8.82 -0.17
C PHE A 160 -21.25 10.04 -1.11
N LEU A 161 -20.65 9.95 -2.30
CA LEU A 161 -20.62 11.05 -3.26
C LEU A 161 -22.01 11.30 -3.88
N ILE A 162 -22.45 12.56 -3.90
CA ILE A 162 -23.77 12.94 -4.45
C ILE A 162 -23.92 12.55 -5.93
N ALA A 163 -22.86 12.74 -6.73
CA ALA A 163 -22.87 12.45 -8.16
C ALA A 163 -23.01 10.95 -8.51
N LEU A 164 -22.75 10.07 -7.54
CA LEU A 164 -22.84 8.61 -7.71
C LEU A 164 -23.97 7.98 -6.90
N THR A 165 -24.74 8.79 -6.16
CA THR A 165 -25.86 8.32 -5.35
C THR A 165 -27.14 8.36 -6.19
N ARG A 166 -27.89 7.26 -6.22
CA ARG A 166 -29.23 7.24 -6.81
C ARG A 166 -30.24 7.70 -5.76
N GLY A 167 -30.93 8.81 -6.01
CA GLY A 167 -31.91 9.37 -5.09
C GLY A 167 -31.29 10.22 -3.99
N GLU A 168 -31.89 10.19 -2.80
CA GLU A 168 -31.47 11.02 -1.67
C GLU A 168 -30.24 10.42 -0.96
N ARG A 169 -29.24 11.27 -0.74
CA ARG A 169 -27.98 10.90 -0.08
C ARG A 169 -28.18 10.86 1.43
N GLN A 170 -27.76 9.77 2.06
CA GLN A 170 -27.90 9.54 3.50
C GLN A 170 -26.53 9.44 4.19
N PRO A 171 -26.37 10.04 5.38
CA PRO A 171 -25.19 9.86 6.24
C PRO A 171 -24.97 8.39 6.65
N PHE A 172 -23.71 8.03 6.78
CA PHE A 172 -23.24 6.77 7.35
C PHE A 172 -23.51 6.72 8.86
N GLN A 173 -23.96 5.57 9.35
CA GLN A 173 -24.47 5.43 10.71
C GLN A 173 -23.54 4.60 11.62
N HIS A 174 -22.66 3.77 11.04
CA HIS A 174 -21.93 2.75 11.78
C HIS A 174 -20.43 3.03 11.83
N GLY A 175 -19.87 3.11 13.04
CA GLY A 175 -18.45 3.35 13.25
C GLY A 175 -17.99 4.61 12.54
N SER A 176 -16.80 4.58 11.93
CA SER A 176 -16.28 5.69 11.12
C SER A 176 -17.04 5.90 9.80
N GLY A 177 -17.88 4.96 9.37
CA GLY A 177 -18.47 4.92 8.03
C GLY A 177 -17.53 4.36 6.97
N ARG A 178 -16.30 3.93 7.34
CA ARG A 178 -15.31 3.35 6.41
C ARG A 178 -15.82 2.10 5.70
N LEU A 179 -16.48 1.19 6.44
CA LEU A 179 -17.06 -0.03 5.85
C LEU A 179 -18.25 0.31 4.94
N GLU A 180 -19.09 1.25 5.34
CA GLU A 180 -20.23 1.71 4.53
C GLU A 180 -19.75 2.38 3.23
N LEU A 181 -18.71 3.21 3.31
CA LEU A 181 -18.03 3.77 2.14
C LEU A 181 -17.47 2.67 1.23
N ALA A 182 -16.77 1.68 1.78
CA ALA A 182 -16.22 0.57 1.00
C ALA A 182 -17.32 -0.22 0.27
N ARG A 183 -18.45 -0.48 0.94
CA ARG A 183 -19.64 -1.12 0.35
C ARG A 183 -20.29 -0.26 -0.73
N ALA A 184 -20.37 1.06 -0.54
CA ALA A 184 -20.89 1.98 -1.54
C ALA A 184 -19.98 2.06 -2.78
N ILE A 185 -18.66 2.04 -2.59
CA ILE A 185 -17.69 1.97 -3.68
C ILE A 185 -17.87 0.64 -4.44
N ALA A 186 -17.87 -0.49 -3.75
CA ALA A 186 -18.00 -1.82 -4.35
C ALA A 186 -19.46 -2.26 -4.59
N SER A 187 -20.41 -1.33 -4.68
CA SER A 187 -21.81 -1.64 -4.96
C SER A 187 -22.04 -1.88 -6.45
N ALA A 188 -22.96 -2.79 -6.78
CA ALA A 188 -23.43 -3.00 -8.16
C ALA A 188 -24.18 -1.76 -8.71
N ASP A 189 -24.71 -0.91 -7.83
CA ASP A 189 -25.36 0.34 -8.22
C ASP A 189 -24.36 1.44 -8.61
N ASN A 190 -23.08 1.27 -8.23
CA ASN A 190 -22.02 2.18 -8.62
C ASN A 190 -21.53 1.85 -10.04
N PRO A 191 -21.77 2.73 -11.03
CA PRO A 191 -21.48 2.43 -12.44
C PRO A 191 -19.98 2.51 -12.79
N LEU A 192 -19.13 3.00 -11.89
CA LEU A 192 -17.71 3.23 -12.17
C LEU A 192 -16.84 2.06 -11.73
N THR A 193 -17.10 1.46 -10.57
CA THR A 193 -16.15 0.52 -9.95
C THR A 193 -15.87 -0.69 -10.83
N ALA A 194 -16.92 -1.32 -11.38
CA ALA A 194 -16.77 -2.46 -12.29
C ALA A 194 -16.02 -2.07 -13.59
N ARG A 195 -16.35 -0.92 -14.18
CA ARG A 195 -15.69 -0.44 -15.41
C ARG A 195 -14.21 -0.12 -15.18
N VAL A 196 -13.88 0.53 -14.06
CA VAL A 196 -12.51 0.91 -13.71
C VAL A 196 -11.66 -0.34 -13.49
N ILE A 197 -12.13 -1.33 -12.73
CA ILE A 197 -11.34 -2.54 -12.49
C ILE A 197 -11.20 -3.40 -13.75
N VAL A 198 -12.27 -3.53 -14.55
CA VAL A 198 -12.20 -4.21 -15.85
C VAL A 198 -11.18 -3.55 -16.76
N ASN A 199 -11.18 -2.22 -16.85
CA ASN A 199 -10.22 -1.48 -17.65
C ASN A 199 -8.77 -1.68 -17.17
N ARG A 200 -8.55 -1.74 -15.85
CA ARG A 200 -7.21 -2.03 -15.27
C ARG A 200 -6.75 -3.45 -15.56
N VAL A 201 -7.63 -4.45 -15.42
CA VAL A 201 -7.32 -5.84 -15.76
C VAL A 201 -7.02 -5.97 -17.25
N TRP A 202 -7.82 -5.32 -18.11
CA TRP A 202 -7.57 -5.24 -19.54
C TRP A 202 -6.21 -4.62 -19.85
N MET A 203 -5.90 -3.46 -19.25
CA MET A 203 -4.63 -2.77 -19.41
C MET A 203 -3.43 -3.64 -19.03
N ASN A 204 -3.54 -4.46 -17.97
CA ASN A 204 -2.46 -5.37 -17.58
C ASN A 204 -2.18 -6.45 -18.62
N HIS A 205 -3.19 -6.89 -19.37
CA HIS A 205 -3.04 -7.90 -20.43
C HIS A 205 -2.58 -7.30 -21.75
N PHE A 206 -3.16 -6.16 -22.17
CA PHE A 206 -2.92 -5.56 -23.49
C PHE A 206 -1.94 -4.38 -23.48
N GLY A 207 -1.42 -4.00 -22.32
CA GLY A 207 -0.54 -2.84 -22.10
C GLY A 207 -1.26 -1.49 -22.06
N THR A 208 -2.41 -1.38 -22.72
CA THR A 208 -3.24 -0.16 -22.76
C THR A 208 -4.68 -0.50 -22.41
N GLY A 209 -5.33 0.35 -21.61
CA GLY A 209 -6.75 0.20 -21.27
C GLY A 209 -7.68 0.52 -22.43
N LEU A 210 -8.92 0.00 -22.37
CA LEU A 210 -10.02 0.43 -23.25
C LEU A 210 -10.30 1.94 -23.07
N VAL A 211 -10.14 2.44 -21.84
CA VAL A 211 -10.03 3.86 -21.52
C VAL A 211 -8.56 4.12 -21.21
N ARG A 212 -7.89 4.96 -22.01
CA ARG A 212 -6.45 5.25 -21.88
C ARG A 212 -6.10 6.07 -20.63
N THR A 213 -7.10 6.61 -19.93
CA THR A 213 -6.99 7.32 -18.65
C THR A 213 -7.50 6.42 -17.49
N PRO A 214 -6.69 5.55 -16.88
CA PRO A 214 -7.18 4.48 -16.00
C PRO A 214 -7.84 4.95 -14.69
N SER A 215 -7.64 6.21 -14.31
CA SER A 215 -8.25 6.84 -13.12
C SER A 215 -9.17 8.01 -13.44
N ASP A 216 -9.43 8.31 -14.71
CA ASP A 216 -10.40 9.35 -15.10
C ASP A 216 -11.37 8.80 -16.16
N PHE A 217 -12.59 8.52 -15.69
CA PHE A 217 -13.74 8.08 -16.49
C PHE A 217 -14.78 9.20 -16.64
N GLY A 218 -14.42 10.43 -16.22
CA GLY A 218 -15.28 11.60 -16.31
C GLY A 218 -15.23 12.27 -17.68
N LEU A 219 -15.90 13.42 -17.80
CA LEU A 219 -15.96 14.20 -19.04
C LEU A 219 -14.60 14.79 -19.48
N ARG A 220 -13.60 14.78 -18.58
CA ARG A 220 -12.23 15.24 -18.85
C ARG A 220 -11.30 14.10 -19.28
N GLY A 221 -11.71 12.85 -19.06
CA GLY A 221 -10.98 11.67 -19.50
C GLY A 221 -11.24 11.34 -20.97
N GLU A 222 -10.48 10.38 -21.48
CA GLU A 222 -10.71 9.86 -22.83
C GLU A 222 -11.93 8.94 -22.87
N ARG A 223 -12.62 8.91 -24.02
CA ARG A 223 -13.72 7.97 -24.21
C ARG A 223 -13.19 6.54 -24.40
N PRO A 224 -13.94 5.51 -23.98
CA PRO A 224 -13.57 4.14 -24.26
C PRO A 224 -13.47 3.90 -25.77
N THR A 225 -12.41 3.20 -26.20
CA THR A 225 -12.25 2.79 -27.60
C THR A 225 -13.34 1.80 -28.02
N HIS A 226 -13.73 0.91 -27.10
CA HIS A 226 -14.78 -0.10 -27.29
C HIS A 226 -15.78 -0.03 -26.13
N PRO A 227 -16.75 0.91 -26.14
CA PRO A 227 -17.66 1.13 -25.02
C PRO A 227 -18.57 -0.07 -24.74
N GLU A 228 -19.10 -0.71 -25.78
CA GLU A 228 -19.97 -1.89 -25.64
C GLU A 228 -19.22 -3.08 -25.02
N LEU A 229 -17.96 -3.28 -25.39
CA LEU A 229 -17.11 -4.32 -24.82
C LEU A 229 -16.83 -4.05 -23.33
N LEU A 230 -16.51 -2.80 -22.98
CA LEU A 230 -16.27 -2.40 -21.60
C LEU A 230 -17.53 -2.65 -20.74
N ASP A 231 -18.70 -2.24 -21.23
CA ASP A 231 -19.97 -2.43 -20.54
C ASP A 231 -20.31 -3.91 -20.40
N HIS A 232 -20.11 -4.71 -21.46
CA HIS A 232 -20.30 -6.15 -21.43
C HIS A 232 -19.43 -6.84 -20.37
N LEU A 233 -18.13 -6.55 -20.36
CA LEU A 233 -17.20 -7.12 -19.38
C LEU A 233 -17.52 -6.66 -17.96
N ALA A 234 -17.90 -5.39 -17.76
CA ALA A 234 -18.29 -4.86 -16.45
C ALA A 234 -19.56 -5.51 -15.93
N SER A 235 -20.59 -5.69 -16.76
CA SER A 235 -21.82 -6.39 -16.37
C SER A 235 -21.56 -7.85 -16.03
N GLN A 236 -20.74 -8.57 -16.81
CA GLN A 236 -20.38 -9.95 -16.50
C GLN A 236 -19.52 -10.07 -15.24
N PHE A 237 -18.63 -9.11 -14.99
CA PHE A 237 -17.84 -9.08 -13.77
C PHE A 237 -18.72 -8.94 -12.52
N ILE A 238 -19.76 -8.12 -12.56
CA ILE A 238 -20.76 -8.03 -11.48
C ILE A 238 -21.55 -9.35 -11.38
N ALA A 239 -22.05 -9.88 -12.50
CA ALA A 239 -22.87 -11.10 -12.53
C ALA A 239 -22.12 -12.36 -12.05
N SER A 240 -20.81 -12.41 -12.22
CA SER A 240 -19.93 -13.49 -11.73
C SER A 240 -19.55 -13.34 -10.24
N GLY A 241 -20.14 -12.38 -9.53
CA GLY A 241 -19.83 -12.13 -8.13
C GLY A 241 -18.46 -11.47 -7.91
N TRP A 242 -18.06 -10.58 -8.82
CA TRP A 242 -16.81 -9.81 -8.73
C TRP A 242 -15.53 -10.69 -8.76
N SER A 243 -15.60 -11.84 -9.45
CA SER A 243 -14.49 -12.78 -9.53
C SER A 243 -13.42 -12.32 -10.53
N LEU A 244 -12.28 -11.84 -10.02
CA LEU A 244 -11.13 -11.48 -10.85
C LEU A 244 -10.66 -12.67 -11.70
N ASN A 245 -10.63 -13.88 -11.12
CA ASN A 245 -10.20 -15.08 -11.85
C ASN A 245 -11.07 -15.37 -13.08
N GLN A 246 -12.39 -15.21 -12.97
CA GLN A 246 -13.28 -15.40 -14.13
C GLN A 246 -13.08 -14.32 -15.18
N LEU A 247 -12.90 -13.05 -14.77
CA LEU A 247 -12.60 -11.95 -15.68
C LEU A 247 -11.27 -12.18 -16.44
N HIS A 248 -10.20 -12.55 -15.73
CA HIS A 248 -8.91 -12.91 -16.34
C HIS A 248 -9.11 -14.05 -17.35
N ARG A 249 -9.80 -15.12 -16.97
CA ARG A 249 -10.07 -16.27 -17.85
C ARG A 249 -10.83 -15.86 -19.11
N GLN A 250 -11.87 -15.05 -18.98
CA GLN A 250 -12.68 -14.58 -20.11
C GLN A 250 -11.83 -13.79 -21.11
N ILE A 251 -10.97 -12.88 -20.61
CA ILE A 251 -10.07 -12.10 -21.47
C ILE A 251 -9.06 -13.03 -22.15
N MET A 252 -8.40 -13.92 -21.39
CA MET A 252 -7.34 -14.80 -21.91
C MET A 252 -7.84 -15.84 -22.91
N LEU A 253 -9.12 -16.25 -22.84
CA LEU A 253 -9.74 -17.16 -23.79
C LEU A 253 -10.29 -16.47 -25.04
N SER A 254 -10.29 -15.13 -25.10
CA SER A 254 -10.74 -14.39 -26.28
C SER A 254 -9.87 -14.66 -27.50
N SER A 255 -10.43 -14.45 -28.70
CA SER A 255 -9.63 -14.46 -29.93
C SER A 255 -8.61 -13.32 -29.93
N THR A 256 -8.97 -12.17 -29.37
CA THR A 256 -8.12 -10.97 -29.29
C THR A 256 -6.86 -11.21 -28.47
N TYR A 257 -6.96 -11.84 -27.30
CA TYR A 257 -5.79 -12.15 -26.47
C TYR A 257 -4.88 -13.21 -27.11
N ARG A 258 -5.43 -14.13 -27.90
CA ARG A 258 -4.69 -15.21 -28.57
C ARG A 258 -4.11 -14.81 -29.94
N GLN A 259 -4.19 -13.54 -30.31
CA GLN A 259 -3.50 -13.04 -31.50
C GLN A 259 -1.98 -13.12 -31.28
N GLN A 260 -1.23 -13.24 -32.36
CA GLN A 260 0.24 -13.23 -32.32
C GLN A 260 0.76 -11.82 -32.60
N SER A 261 1.96 -11.52 -32.10
CA SER A 261 2.69 -10.34 -32.58
C SER A 261 3.16 -10.57 -34.03
N ALA A 262 2.90 -9.57 -34.88
CA ALA A 262 2.94 -9.58 -36.34
C ALA A 262 4.24 -10.02 -37.09
N ASN A 263 5.18 -10.76 -36.50
CA ASN A 263 6.44 -11.10 -37.19
C ASN A 263 6.49 -12.49 -37.83
N GLN A 264 5.59 -13.42 -37.52
CA GLN A 264 5.67 -14.80 -38.05
C GLN A 264 4.70 -15.11 -39.22
N SER A 265 3.59 -14.39 -39.37
CA SER A 265 2.63 -14.66 -40.44
C SER A 265 3.15 -14.13 -41.78
N GLY A 266 3.30 -15.01 -42.78
CA GLY A 266 3.85 -14.74 -44.12
C GLY A 266 3.13 -13.71 -45.01
N ASN A 267 2.30 -12.83 -44.44
CA ASN A 267 1.62 -11.74 -45.14
C ASN A 267 2.09 -10.36 -44.65
N ARG A 268 3.38 -10.07 -44.86
CA ARG A 268 4.04 -8.82 -44.47
C ARG A 268 3.35 -7.57 -45.05
N GLN A 269 2.69 -7.69 -46.20
CA GLN A 269 2.00 -6.59 -46.87
C GLN A 269 0.69 -6.21 -46.15
N ALA A 270 -0.12 -7.19 -45.75
CA ALA A 270 -1.33 -6.91 -44.95
C ALA A 270 -0.99 -6.23 -43.63
N LEU A 271 0.11 -6.63 -42.99
CA LEU A 271 0.60 -6.04 -41.75
C LEU A 271 1.06 -4.58 -41.93
N ALA A 272 1.75 -4.28 -43.04
CA ALA A 272 2.14 -2.92 -43.36
C ALA A 272 0.90 -2.02 -43.55
N THR A 273 -0.11 -2.49 -44.28
CA THR A 273 -1.37 -1.75 -44.48
C THR A 273 -2.14 -1.55 -43.16
N SER A 274 -2.22 -2.57 -42.30
CA SER A 274 -2.87 -2.41 -40.99
C SER A 274 -2.14 -1.41 -40.11
N ARG A 275 -0.80 -1.43 -40.12
CA ARG A 275 0.03 -0.49 -39.35
C ARG A 275 -0.07 0.94 -39.85
N GLU A 276 -0.23 1.16 -41.15
CA GLU A 276 -0.49 2.49 -41.72
C GLU A 276 -1.85 3.03 -41.30
N LYS A 277 -2.87 2.17 -41.21
CA LYS A 277 -4.25 2.56 -40.85
C LYS A 277 -4.46 2.73 -39.34
N ASP A 278 -3.83 1.90 -38.52
CA ASP A 278 -3.91 1.94 -37.07
C ASP A 278 -2.52 1.70 -36.45
N PRO A 279 -1.65 2.72 -36.44
CA PRO A 279 -0.28 2.62 -35.92
C PRO A 279 -0.23 2.28 -34.43
N GLU A 280 -1.22 2.76 -33.68
CA GLU A 280 -1.35 2.59 -32.22
C GLU A 280 -1.99 1.26 -31.83
N ASN A 281 -2.40 0.45 -32.81
CA ASN A 281 -3.11 -0.83 -32.61
C ASN A 281 -4.33 -0.68 -31.68
N THR A 282 -5.08 0.41 -31.86
CA THR A 282 -6.29 0.72 -31.10
C THR A 282 -7.38 -0.34 -31.32
N LEU A 283 -7.43 -0.92 -32.52
CA LEU A 283 -8.39 -1.96 -32.90
C LEU A 283 -7.93 -3.37 -32.53
N LEU A 284 -6.73 -3.51 -31.94
CA LEU A 284 -6.17 -4.78 -31.48
C LEU A 284 -6.17 -5.84 -32.60
N TRP A 285 -5.54 -5.50 -33.72
CA TRP A 285 -5.36 -6.37 -34.88
C TRP A 285 -4.09 -7.24 -34.78
N THR A 286 -3.23 -6.97 -33.79
CA THR A 286 -2.07 -7.79 -33.40
C THR A 286 -1.91 -7.75 -31.87
N MET A 287 -1.16 -8.70 -31.29
CA MET A 287 -0.78 -8.61 -29.88
C MET A 287 0.37 -7.59 -29.68
N ASN A 288 0.24 -6.76 -28.65
CA ASN A 288 1.22 -5.73 -28.31
C ASN A 288 2.38 -6.33 -27.52
N ARG A 289 3.60 -6.09 -27.99
CA ARG A 289 4.81 -6.39 -27.22
C ARG A 289 4.85 -5.54 -25.97
N ARG A 290 4.94 -6.19 -24.81
CA ARG A 290 5.02 -5.56 -23.51
C ARG A 290 6.36 -5.85 -22.86
N ARG A 291 7.03 -4.81 -22.41
CA ARG A 291 8.26 -4.96 -21.64
C ARG A 291 7.93 -5.49 -20.25
N LEU A 292 8.73 -6.45 -19.77
CA LEU A 292 8.70 -6.87 -18.39
C LEU A 292 9.14 -5.72 -17.48
N ASP A 293 8.37 -5.50 -16.42
CA ASP A 293 8.81 -4.62 -15.35
C ASP A 293 9.92 -5.27 -14.52
N TRP A 294 10.56 -4.48 -13.65
CA TRP A 294 11.70 -4.97 -12.86
C TRP A 294 11.35 -6.22 -12.05
N GLU A 295 10.19 -6.22 -11.41
CA GLU A 295 9.74 -7.32 -10.55
C GLU A 295 9.55 -8.61 -11.34
N SER A 296 8.87 -8.55 -12.49
CA SER A 296 8.68 -9.71 -13.36
C SER A 296 10.00 -10.15 -14.01
N LEU A 297 10.84 -9.21 -14.43
CA LEU A 297 12.16 -9.49 -15.01
C LEU A 297 13.07 -10.18 -13.99
N ARG A 298 13.14 -9.68 -12.77
CA ARG A 298 13.92 -10.27 -11.68
C ARG A 298 13.41 -11.67 -11.34
N ASP A 299 12.10 -11.86 -11.24
CA ASP A 299 11.51 -13.17 -10.95
C ASP A 299 11.74 -14.15 -12.12
N ALA A 300 11.70 -13.69 -13.38
CA ALA A 300 12.04 -14.49 -14.55
C ALA A 300 13.53 -14.92 -14.54
N LEU A 301 14.44 -14.01 -14.23
CA LEU A 301 15.88 -14.30 -14.06
C LEU A 301 16.13 -15.36 -12.98
N LEU A 302 15.44 -15.27 -11.85
CA LEU A 302 15.50 -16.27 -10.79
C LEU A 302 14.87 -17.60 -11.20
N ALA A 303 13.78 -17.58 -11.98
CA ALA A 303 13.10 -18.78 -12.45
C ALA A 303 14.00 -19.58 -13.40
N VAL A 304 14.59 -18.94 -14.42
CA VAL A 304 15.45 -19.64 -15.39
C VAL A 304 16.72 -20.19 -14.75
N SER A 305 17.31 -19.45 -13.81
CA SER A 305 18.46 -19.91 -13.01
C SER A 305 18.11 -20.98 -11.97
N GLY A 306 16.83 -21.30 -11.77
CA GLY A 306 16.37 -22.31 -10.81
C GLY A 306 16.48 -21.88 -9.35
N ARG A 307 16.60 -20.58 -9.09
CA ARG A 307 16.75 -20.01 -7.74
C ARG A 307 15.46 -19.48 -7.15
N LEU A 308 14.40 -19.29 -7.94
CA LEU A 308 13.17 -18.64 -7.49
C LEU A 308 12.52 -19.38 -6.32
N ASP A 309 12.40 -18.71 -5.18
CA ASP A 309 11.67 -19.21 -4.02
C ASP A 309 10.19 -18.79 -4.09
N LEU A 310 9.30 -19.79 -4.19
CA LEU A 310 7.86 -19.63 -4.30
C LEU A 310 7.12 -19.62 -2.94
N THR A 311 7.84 -19.63 -1.82
CA THR A 311 7.26 -19.58 -0.48
C THR A 311 6.35 -18.37 -0.31
N MET A 312 5.10 -18.61 0.10
CA MET A 312 4.10 -17.56 0.27
C MET A 312 4.04 -17.04 1.72
N GLY A 313 3.78 -15.74 1.87
CA GLY A 313 3.67 -15.07 3.16
C GLY A 313 5.04 -14.80 3.79
N GLY A 314 5.06 -14.35 5.05
CA GLY A 314 6.27 -14.03 5.82
C GLY A 314 6.78 -12.59 5.61
N SER A 315 7.82 -12.22 6.38
CA SER A 315 8.39 -10.87 6.38
C SER A 315 9.04 -10.46 5.06
N SER A 316 8.99 -9.18 4.74
CA SER A 316 9.71 -8.62 3.58
C SER A 316 11.23 -8.76 3.73
N VAL A 317 11.94 -8.82 2.60
CA VAL A 317 13.40 -8.98 2.55
C VAL A 317 14.03 -7.89 1.69
N ASP A 318 15.26 -7.48 2.01
CA ASP A 318 16.02 -6.61 1.11
C ASP A 318 16.47 -7.40 -0.13
N LEU A 319 16.03 -6.97 -1.31
CA LEU A 319 16.33 -7.63 -2.58
C LEU A 319 17.61 -7.09 -3.25
N PHE A 320 18.13 -5.95 -2.79
CA PHE A 320 19.20 -5.20 -3.44
C PHE A 320 20.52 -5.27 -2.67
N ALA A 321 20.51 -5.76 -1.43
CA ALA A 321 21.72 -6.04 -0.67
C ALA A 321 22.24 -7.48 -0.89
N PRO A 322 23.57 -7.69 -1.00
CA PRO A 322 24.17 -9.01 -0.92
C PRO A 322 24.00 -9.61 0.50
N PRO A 323 23.73 -10.93 0.62
CA PRO A 323 23.49 -11.88 -0.47
C PRO A 323 22.13 -11.66 -1.14
N PHE A 324 22.10 -11.59 -2.48
CA PHE A 324 20.87 -11.35 -3.22
C PHE A 324 19.86 -12.48 -2.98
N SER A 325 18.73 -12.13 -2.37
CA SER A 325 17.66 -13.07 -2.04
C SER A 325 17.07 -13.74 -3.28
N SER A 326 16.70 -15.02 -3.15
CA SER A 326 15.93 -15.80 -4.14
C SER A 326 14.43 -15.56 -4.09
N ARG A 327 13.94 -14.80 -3.10
CA ARG A 327 12.52 -14.61 -2.86
C ARG A 327 11.86 -13.82 -4.00
N ARG A 328 10.60 -14.14 -4.30
CA ARG A 328 9.78 -13.37 -5.26
C ARG A 328 9.79 -11.88 -4.95
N SER A 329 9.85 -11.08 -5.99
CA SER A 329 9.99 -9.62 -5.90
C SER A 329 8.84 -8.95 -5.14
N VAL A 330 7.66 -9.58 -5.09
CA VAL A 330 6.50 -9.13 -4.30
C VAL A 330 6.77 -9.06 -2.79
N TYR A 331 7.75 -9.81 -2.29
CA TYR A 331 8.19 -9.80 -0.89
C TYR A 331 9.38 -8.86 -0.64
N GLY A 332 9.71 -8.00 -1.61
CA GLY A 332 10.76 -7.01 -1.45
C GLY A 332 10.39 -5.93 -0.44
N PHE A 333 11.34 -5.60 0.44
CA PHE A 333 11.22 -4.45 1.32
C PHE A 333 11.37 -3.15 0.52
N ILE A 334 10.42 -2.24 0.70
CA ILE A 334 10.41 -0.93 0.06
C ILE A 334 10.42 0.15 1.13
N ASP A 335 11.54 0.86 1.22
CA ASP A 335 11.61 2.11 1.97
C ASP A 335 11.01 3.24 1.12
N ARG A 336 9.91 3.84 1.61
CA ARG A 336 9.21 4.91 0.91
C ARG A 336 10.01 6.20 0.81
N GLN A 337 10.98 6.42 1.71
CA GLN A 337 11.84 7.61 1.73
C GLN A 337 13.13 7.40 0.92
N SER A 338 13.60 6.15 0.82
CA SER A 338 14.85 5.81 0.15
C SER A 338 14.68 4.62 -0.79
N LEU A 339 14.10 4.87 -1.97
CA LEU A 339 13.99 3.84 -2.98
C LEU A 339 15.39 3.37 -3.47
N PRO A 340 15.60 2.07 -3.70
CA PRO A 340 16.76 1.56 -4.42
C PRO A 340 16.90 2.17 -5.82
N SER A 341 18.14 2.46 -6.24
CA SER A 341 18.43 3.05 -7.56
C SER A 341 17.96 2.16 -8.72
N ALA A 342 18.05 0.83 -8.56
CA ALA A 342 17.56 -0.13 -9.54
C ALA A 342 16.06 0.06 -9.82
N LEU A 343 15.22 0.20 -8.78
CA LEU A 343 13.79 0.44 -8.96
C LEU A 343 13.51 1.73 -9.73
N ARG A 344 14.23 2.81 -9.44
CA ARG A 344 14.10 4.08 -10.19
C ARG A 344 14.49 3.91 -11.66
N THR A 345 15.57 3.20 -11.95
CA THR A 345 16.05 2.97 -13.33
C THR A 345 15.05 2.17 -14.16
N PHE A 346 14.25 1.31 -13.53
CA PHE A 346 13.22 0.48 -14.18
C PHE A 346 11.80 0.99 -13.94
N ASP A 347 11.64 2.31 -13.84
CA ASP A 347 10.36 3.00 -13.82
C ASP A 347 9.39 2.53 -12.71
N PHE A 348 9.92 2.13 -11.55
CA PHE A 348 9.08 1.75 -10.42
C PHE A 348 8.18 2.93 -9.99
N ALA A 349 6.93 2.60 -9.62
CA ALA A 349 5.95 3.62 -9.26
C ALA A 349 6.36 4.32 -7.95
N PRO A 350 6.24 5.66 -7.86
CA PRO A 350 6.56 6.39 -6.63
C PRO A 350 5.67 5.90 -5.47
N PRO A 351 6.25 5.50 -4.32
CA PRO A 351 5.50 4.90 -3.21
C PRO A 351 4.80 5.94 -2.33
N ASP A 352 5.09 7.22 -2.53
CA ASP A 352 4.55 8.38 -1.82
C ASP A 352 3.38 9.03 -2.56
N ALA A 353 3.06 8.59 -3.79
CA ALA A 353 1.99 9.13 -4.61
C ALA A 353 1.11 8.04 -5.23
N SER A 354 -0.14 8.39 -5.54
CA SER A 354 -1.01 7.51 -6.32
C SER A 354 -0.59 7.53 -7.78
N SER A 355 -0.30 6.34 -8.34
CA SER A 355 0.05 6.18 -9.75
C SER A 355 -1.03 5.36 -10.47
N PRO A 356 -1.77 5.92 -11.44
CA PRO A 356 -2.82 5.20 -12.15
C PRO A 356 -2.28 4.14 -13.12
N GLN A 357 -1.05 4.34 -13.59
CA GLN A 357 -0.31 3.43 -14.46
C GLN A 357 1.19 3.63 -14.24
N ARG A 358 1.98 2.61 -14.56
CA ARG A 358 3.44 2.70 -14.56
C ARG A 358 3.90 3.24 -15.91
N HIS A 359 4.75 4.26 -15.90
CA HIS A 359 5.43 4.68 -17.12
C HIS A 359 6.46 3.63 -17.51
N GLN A 360 6.64 3.37 -18.81
CA GLN A 360 7.67 2.45 -19.29
C GLN A 360 8.63 3.22 -20.17
N THR A 361 9.91 3.21 -19.82
CA THR A 361 10.97 3.78 -20.63
C THR A 361 11.91 2.67 -21.10
N THR A 362 12.49 2.86 -22.28
CA THR A 362 13.54 1.99 -22.81
C THR A 362 14.79 2.83 -22.96
N VAL A 363 15.65 2.78 -21.94
CA VAL A 363 16.84 3.64 -21.86
C VAL A 363 18.12 2.79 -21.76
N PRO A 364 19.24 3.23 -22.38
CA PRO A 364 20.49 2.47 -22.36
C PRO A 364 20.99 2.11 -20.95
N GLN A 365 20.69 2.94 -19.94
CA GLN A 365 21.06 2.72 -18.54
C GLN A 365 20.49 1.41 -17.98
N GLN A 366 19.30 0.98 -18.42
CA GLN A 366 18.71 -0.28 -17.99
C GLN A 366 19.49 -1.48 -18.53
N ALA A 367 19.92 -1.43 -19.80
CA ALA A 367 20.76 -2.47 -20.39
C ALA A 367 22.15 -2.50 -19.74
N LEU A 368 22.76 -1.33 -19.51
CA LEU A 368 24.04 -1.22 -18.81
C LEU A 368 23.97 -1.74 -17.36
N PHE A 369 22.87 -1.47 -16.67
CA PHE A 369 22.63 -2.01 -15.32
C PHE A 369 22.60 -3.53 -15.32
N LEU A 370 21.89 -4.13 -16.27
CA LEU A 370 21.82 -5.59 -16.37
C LEU A 370 23.21 -6.16 -16.75
N MET A 371 23.88 -5.59 -17.75
CA MET A 371 25.21 -6.05 -18.21
C MET A 371 26.28 -6.01 -17.10
N ASN A 372 26.24 -5.01 -16.21
CA ASN A 372 27.27 -4.83 -15.18
C ASN A 372 26.82 -5.25 -13.77
N GLY A 373 25.52 -5.55 -13.60
CA GLY A 373 24.92 -5.77 -12.30
C GLY A 373 25.45 -7.04 -11.61
N PRO A 374 25.81 -6.97 -10.31
CA PRO A 374 26.27 -8.14 -9.57
C PRO A 374 25.20 -9.23 -9.46
N PHE A 375 23.92 -8.84 -9.38
CA PHE A 375 22.79 -9.77 -9.38
C PHE A 375 22.69 -10.57 -10.69
N LEU A 376 22.82 -9.92 -11.85
CA LEU A 376 22.75 -10.64 -13.13
C LEU A 376 23.95 -11.56 -13.29
N ARG A 377 25.16 -11.10 -12.93
CA ARG A 377 26.37 -11.95 -12.96
C ARG A 377 26.18 -13.22 -12.10
N GLN A 378 25.64 -13.09 -10.89
CA GLN A 378 25.33 -14.25 -10.06
C GLN A 378 24.29 -15.17 -10.73
N THR A 379 23.24 -14.60 -11.32
CA THR A 379 22.19 -15.35 -12.03
C THR A 379 22.75 -16.14 -13.20
N VAL A 380 23.62 -15.53 -14.01
CA VAL A 380 24.29 -16.14 -15.16
C VAL A 380 25.16 -17.32 -14.73
N LYS A 381 25.97 -17.17 -13.66
CA LYS A 381 26.80 -18.27 -13.13
C LYS A 381 25.94 -19.45 -12.69
N HIS A 382 24.82 -19.20 -12.00
CA HIS A 382 23.90 -20.26 -11.61
C HIS A 382 23.18 -20.91 -12.80
N LEU A 383 22.82 -20.12 -13.82
CA LEU A 383 22.22 -20.63 -15.05
C LEU A 383 23.21 -21.51 -15.82
N GLY A 384 24.45 -21.07 -15.96
CA GLY A 384 25.52 -21.80 -16.65
C GLY A 384 25.87 -23.14 -16.00
N ALA A 385 25.83 -23.21 -14.66
CA ALA A 385 26.08 -24.41 -13.88
C ALA A 385 24.88 -25.38 -13.78
N LYS A 386 23.77 -25.14 -14.50
CA LYS A 386 22.64 -26.07 -14.48
C LYS A 386 23.04 -27.42 -15.11
N PRO A 387 22.80 -28.55 -14.43
CA PRO A 387 23.14 -29.87 -14.95
C PRO A 387 22.51 -30.18 -16.31
N ASP A 388 21.36 -29.59 -16.60
CA ASP A 388 20.63 -29.82 -17.85
C ASP A 388 21.39 -29.34 -19.09
N PHE A 389 22.29 -28.36 -18.94
CA PHE A 389 23.17 -27.92 -20.03
C PHE A 389 24.46 -28.74 -20.07
N GLU A 390 25.03 -29.10 -18.92
CA GLU A 390 26.26 -29.89 -18.87
C GLU A 390 26.10 -31.29 -19.48
N LYS A 391 24.92 -31.92 -19.32
CA LYS A 391 24.59 -33.26 -19.83
C LYS A 391 24.70 -33.39 -21.35
N HIS A 392 24.58 -32.30 -22.11
CA HIS A 392 24.68 -32.35 -23.56
C HIS A 392 26.14 -32.31 -24.00
N ALA A 393 26.60 -33.33 -24.74
CA ALA A 393 27.98 -33.41 -25.23
C ALA A 393 28.28 -32.48 -26.43
N SER A 394 27.25 -31.98 -27.12
CA SER A 394 27.36 -31.10 -28.29
C SER A 394 26.88 -29.70 -27.96
N HIS A 395 27.61 -28.68 -28.43
CA HIS A 395 27.26 -27.27 -28.27
C HIS A 395 25.87 -26.95 -28.85
N ASP A 396 25.53 -27.48 -30.02
CA ASP A 396 24.23 -27.24 -30.67
C ASP A 396 23.06 -27.65 -29.76
N LYS A 397 23.17 -28.82 -29.12
CA LYS A 397 22.15 -29.31 -28.19
C LYS A 397 22.07 -28.47 -26.92
N ARG A 398 23.21 -27.94 -26.44
CA ARG A 398 23.24 -26.99 -25.31
C ARG A 398 22.55 -25.69 -25.67
N ILE A 399 22.87 -25.14 -26.85
CA ILE A 399 22.29 -23.90 -27.37
C ILE A 399 20.78 -24.05 -27.53
N ASP A 400 20.31 -25.14 -28.12
CA ASP A 400 18.88 -25.40 -28.31
C ASP A 400 18.13 -25.55 -26.97
N ALA A 401 18.70 -26.28 -26.01
CA ALA A 401 18.13 -26.42 -24.67
C ALA A 401 17.99 -25.08 -23.94
N VAL A 402 18.98 -24.18 -24.10
CA VAL A 402 18.91 -22.82 -23.53
C VAL A 402 17.81 -22.00 -24.19
N HIS A 403 17.67 -22.03 -25.53
CA HIS A 403 16.61 -21.30 -26.22
C HIS A 403 15.22 -21.81 -25.81
N LEU A 404 15.05 -23.12 -25.65
CA LEU A 404 13.80 -23.69 -25.14
C LEU A 404 13.49 -23.21 -23.71
N LEU A 405 14.49 -23.12 -22.84
CA LEU A 405 14.29 -22.64 -21.47
C LEU A 405 13.96 -21.15 -21.43
N LEU A 406 14.68 -20.33 -22.19
CA LEU A 406 14.57 -18.86 -22.13
C LEU A 406 13.40 -18.31 -22.95
N PHE A 407 13.13 -18.89 -24.12
CA PHE A 407 12.18 -18.35 -25.11
C PHE A 407 11.02 -19.29 -25.42
N GLY A 408 11.03 -20.53 -24.91
CA GLY A 408 9.97 -21.50 -25.19
C GLY A 408 9.93 -22.00 -26.64
N ARG A 409 11.02 -21.80 -27.41
CA ARG A 409 11.17 -22.27 -28.80
C ARG A 409 12.56 -22.82 -29.05
N HIS A 410 12.69 -23.63 -30.10
CA HIS A 410 13.98 -24.10 -30.59
C HIS A 410 14.82 -22.95 -31.16
N ALA A 411 16.14 -23.10 -31.08
CA ALA A 411 17.10 -22.20 -31.72
C ALA A 411 16.99 -22.32 -33.24
N ARG A 412 16.99 -21.19 -33.95
CA ARG A 412 17.03 -21.23 -35.42
C ARG A 412 18.44 -21.62 -35.90
N PRO A 413 18.58 -22.18 -37.11
CA PRO A 413 19.90 -22.54 -37.64
C PRO A 413 20.91 -21.37 -37.65
N ASP A 414 20.45 -20.15 -37.99
CA ASP A 414 21.27 -18.94 -37.94
C ASP A 414 21.75 -18.59 -36.52
N GLU A 415 20.90 -18.81 -35.51
CA GLU A 415 21.24 -18.54 -34.11
C GLU A 415 22.26 -19.55 -33.58
N ILE A 416 22.15 -20.81 -33.99
CA ILE A 416 23.11 -21.87 -33.66
C ILE A 416 24.48 -21.56 -34.29
N ASP A 417 24.50 -21.19 -35.57
CA ASP A 417 25.75 -20.86 -36.28
C ASP A 417 26.48 -19.66 -35.63
N ILE A 418 25.74 -18.61 -35.27
CA ILE A 418 26.28 -17.43 -34.58
C ILE A 418 26.84 -17.81 -33.20
N ALA A 419 26.07 -18.59 -32.43
CA ALA A 419 26.48 -19.03 -31.10
C ALA A 419 27.74 -19.91 -31.15
N ASN A 420 27.80 -20.88 -32.07
CA ASN A 420 28.97 -21.73 -32.25
C ASN A 420 30.20 -20.92 -32.64
N LYS A 421 30.07 -19.95 -33.55
CA LYS A 421 31.17 -19.05 -33.94
C LYS A 421 31.71 -18.27 -32.75
N TYR A 422 30.84 -17.79 -31.85
CA TYR A 422 31.25 -17.10 -30.62
C TYR A 422 31.95 -18.05 -29.63
N LEU A 423 31.34 -19.21 -29.37
CA LEU A 423 31.86 -20.18 -28.40
C LEU A 423 33.17 -20.85 -28.87
N SER A 424 33.46 -20.84 -30.17
CA SER A 424 34.73 -21.33 -30.73
C SER A 424 35.85 -20.29 -30.75
N ALA A 425 35.60 -19.04 -30.31
CA ALA A 425 36.61 -18.01 -30.30
C ALA A 425 37.72 -18.31 -29.26
N GLU A 426 38.99 -18.15 -29.64
CA GLU A 426 40.09 -18.26 -28.69
C GLU A 426 40.14 -17.01 -27.79
N VAL A 427 40.05 -17.22 -26.47
CA VAL A 427 40.21 -16.14 -25.49
C VAL A 427 41.71 -15.86 -25.33
N THR A 428 42.21 -14.81 -25.98
CA THR A 428 43.60 -14.35 -25.81
C THR A 428 43.71 -13.33 -24.67
N GLY A 429 44.38 -13.68 -23.56
CA GLY A 429 44.77 -12.73 -22.49
C GLY A 429 44.70 -13.30 -21.06
N ASP A 430 45.21 -12.53 -20.08
CA ASP A 430 45.25 -12.84 -18.63
C ASP A 430 43.87 -13.05 -17.96
N LEU A 431 42.78 -12.88 -18.71
CA LEU A 431 41.39 -12.97 -18.24
C LEU A 431 40.87 -14.41 -18.10
N ALA A 432 41.57 -15.41 -18.65
CA ALA A 432 41.10 -16.80 -18.66
C ALA A 432 41.10 -17.49 -17.29
N ASN A 433 41.88 -16.98 -16.32
CA ASN A 433 42.08 -17.61 -15.00
C ASN A 433 41.54 -16.79 -13.81
N ASP A 434 40.89 -15.66 -14.06
CA ASP A 434 40.33 -14.82 -12.99
C ASP A 434 38.84 -15.14 -12.79
N GLN A 435 38.52 -15.74 -11.63
CA GLN A 435 37.15 -16.11 -11.22
C GLN A 435 36.17 -14.92 -11.18
N GLN A 436 36.68 -13.67 -11.26
CA GLN A 436 35.86 -12.47 -11.35
C GLN A 436 35.19 -12.30 -12.72
N PHE A 437 35.73 -12.89 -13.79
CA PHE A 437 35.18 -12.78 -15.14
C PHE A 437 34.22 -13.93 -15.47
N LEU A 438 33.35 -13.69 -16.45
CA LEU A 438 32.43 -14.70 -16.99
C LEU A 438 33.18 -15.53 -18.04
N THR A 439 32.90 -16.82 -18.11
CA THR A 439 33.35 -17.68 -19.22
C THR A 439 32.62 -17.31 -20.51
N LEU A 440 33.14 -17.68 -21.70
CA LEU A 440 32.43 -17.46 -22.97
C LEU A 440 31.00 -18.01 -22.98
N TRP A 441 30.78 -19.15 -22.32
CA TRP A 441 29.44 -19.71 -22.15
C TRP A 441 28.54 -18.82 -21.29
N GLU A 442 29.06 -18.32 -20.17
CA GLU A 442 28.34 -17.40 -19.30
C GLU A 442 28.08 -16.04 -19.95
N GLU A 443 29.02 -15.48 -20.71
CA GLU A 443 28.81 -14.26 -21.49
C GLU A 443 27.73 -14.45 -22.56
N TYR A 444 27.74 -15.59 -23.24
CA TYR A 444 26.69 -15.94 -24.18
C TYR A 444 25.31 -15.98 -23.50
N LEU A 445 25.20 -16.65 -22.35
CA LEU A 445 23.97 -16.65 -21.55
C LEU A 445 23.57 -15.23 -21.11
N GLN A 446 24.54 -14.40 -20.71
CA GLN A 446 24.29 -13.02 -20.33
C GLN A 446 23.65 -12.23 -21.49
N VAL A 447 24.15 -12.38 -22.71
CA VAL A 447 23.60 -11.72 -23.90
C VAL A 447 22.17 -12.20 -24.18
N LEU A 448 21.88 -13.49 -24.02
CA LEU A 448 20.52 -14.01 -24.20
C LEU A 448 19.53 -13.43 -23.18
N LEU A 449 19.94 -13.33 -21.91
CA LEU A 449 19.12 -12.71 -20.85
C LEU A 449 18.92 -11.19 -21.04
N LEU A 450 19.79 -10.54 -21.83
CA LEU A 450 19.67 -9.13 -22.20
C LEU A 450 18.86 -8.91 -23.49
N SER A 451 18.54 -9.99 -24.21
CA SER A 451 17.86 -9.90 -25.50
C SER A 451 16.44 -9.36 -25.37
N ASN A 452 15.94 -8.73 -26.43
CA ASN A 452 14.55 -8.27 -26.48
C ASN A 452 13.56 -9.44 -26.31
N GLU A 453 13.91 -10.64 -26.76
CA GLU A 453 13.07 -11.82 -26.65
C GLU A 453 12.92 -12.30 -25.19
N PHE A 454 13.89 -12.02 -24.33
CA PHE A 454 13.77 -12.29 -22.89
C PHE A 454 13.04 -11.17 -22.13
N VAL A 455 13.30 -9.91 -22.51
CA VAL A 455 12.84 -8.73 -21.76
C VAL A 455 11.42 -8.29 -22.17
N PHE A 456 10.91 -8.74 -23.31
CA PHE A 456 9.56 -8.44 -23.79
C PHE A 456 8.72 -9.72 -23.93
N VAL A 457 7.42 -9.60 -23.68
CA VAL A 457 6.43 -10.66 -23.86
C VAL A 457 5.36 -10.21 -24.85
N ASP A 458 4.86 -11.12 -25.69
CA ASP A 458 3.88 -10.85 -26.74
C ASP A 458 3.01 -12.04 -27.15
#